data_AF-A0A6J8DAQ3-F1
#
_entry.id   AF-A0A6J8DAQ3-F1
#
_cell.length_a   1.000
_cell.length_b   1.000
_cell.length_c   1.000
_cell.angle_alpha   90.00
_cell.angle_beta   90.00
_cell.angle_gamma   90.00
#
_symmetry.space_group_name_H-M   'P 1'
#
loop_
_entity.id
_entity.type
_entity.pdbx_description
1 polymer ?
#
loop_
_entity_poly.entity_id
_entity_poly.type
_entity_poly.pdbx_seq_one_letter_code
_entity_poly.pdbx_strand_id
1 'polypeptide(L)'
;MATNLTICGICDFRQTTRASAVWCSECDEGLCQKCTEHHSISKATRGHCTVSIDKYKKLPPTILEITQTCKCHSEKFQIYCNKHDCPCCKKCIVDTHNECKDLIDIDDVLKEVKSSNAFVDIECNLTEISENIKRIRKNKRKCRVGNKND
;
A
#
# COMPACT_ATOMS: atom_id res chain seq x y z
N MET A 1 -2.93 8.38 16.83
CA MET A 1 -2.00 9.52 16.86
C MET A 1 -1.74 9.91 15.42
N ALA A 2 -2.00 11.15 15.02
CA ALA A 2 -1.74 11.59 13.66
C ALA A 2 -0.23 11.57 13.42
N THR A 3 0.24 10.70 12.55
CA THR A 3 1.65 10.56 12.24
C THR A 3 2.09 11.77 11.42
N ASN A 4 3.03 12.53 11.96
CA ASN A 4 3.43 13.79 11.37
C ASN A 4 4.37 13.54 10.19
N LEU A 5 3.78 13.45 8.99
CA LEU A 5 4.50 13.29 7.72
C LEU A 5 5.51 14.40 7.43
N THR A 6 5.40 15.56 8.09
CA THR A 6 6.23 16.73 7.79
C THR A 6 7.50 16.80 8.61
N ILE A 7 7.51 16.21 9.81
CA ILE A 7 8.64 16.27 10.75
C ILE A 7 9.17 14.87 10.96
N CYS A 8 10.50 14.74 11.01
CA CYS A 8 11.17 13.48 11.26
C CYS A 8 10.89 13.00 12.69
N GLY A 9 10.21 11.86 12.84
CA GLY A 9 9.79 11.32 14.15
C GLY A 9 10.95 11.10 15.11
N ILE A 10 12.06 10.53 14.62
CA ILE A 10 13.29 10.32 15.42
C ILE A 10 13.92 11.64 15.87
N CYS A 11 13.88 12.67 15.02
CA CYS A 11 14.46 13.97 15.36
C CYS A 11 13.56 14.68 16.38
N ASP A 12 12.25 14.65 16.18
CA ASP A 12 11.25 15.23 17.07
C ASP A 12 11.34 14.61 18.47
N PHE A 13 11.45 13.28 18.55
CA PHE A 13 11.70 12.56 19.80
C PHE A 13 12.98 13.02 20.52
N ARG A 14 14.02 13.39 19.77
CA ARG A 14 15.27 13.96 20.31
C ARG A 14 15.20 15.46 20.57
N GLN A 15 14.01 16.06 20.51
CA GLN A 15 13.79 17.51 20.65
C GLN A 15 14.57 18.34 19.60
N THR A 16 14.73 17.77 18.41
CA THR A 16 15.34 18.44 17.26
C THR A 16 14.35 18.47 16.10
N THR A 17 14.14 19.61 15.45
CA THR A 17 13.18 19.68 14.34
C THR A 17 13.91 19.55 13.01
N ARG A 18 13.60 18.48 12.27
CA ARG A 18 14.05 18.30 10.88
C ARG A 18 12.89 17.87 10.01
N ALA A 19 12.83 18.38 8.79
CA ALA A 19 11.82 17.99 7.83
C ALA A 19 12.00 16.52 7.38
N SER A 20 10.90 15.82 7.21
CA SER A 20 10.88 14.47 6.66
C SER A 20 11.15 14.50 5.15
N ALA A 21 12.07 13.66 4.71
CA ALA A 21 12.35 13.42 3.29
C ALA A 21 11.59 12.19 2.77
N VAL A 22 11.44 11.18 3.62
CA VAL A 22 10.74 9.93 3.31
C VAL A 22 9.75 9.56 4.42
N TRP A 23 8.83 8.68 4.08
CA TRP A 23 7.91 8.00 4.98
C TRP A 23 8.24 6.51 5.00
N CYS A 24 8.27 5.89 6.19
CA CYS A 24 8.43 4.44 6.35
C CYS A 24 7.09 3.81 6.75
N SER A 25 6.60 2.85 5.96
CA SER A 25 5.30 2.22 6.19
C SER A 25 5.26 1.34 7.44
N GLU A 26 6.35 0.64 7.74
CA GLU A 26 6.44 -0.32 8.83
C GLU A 26 6.59 0.36 10.19
N CYS A 27 7.29 1.50 10.20
CA CYS A 27 7.47 2.32 11.40
C CYS A 27 6.37 3.37 11.58
N ASP A 28 5.53 3.57 10.55
CA ASP A 28 4.47 4.57 10.55
C ASP A 28 5.00 5.96 10.95
N GLU A 29 6.17 6.35 10.39
CA GLU A 29 6.81 7.62 10.72
C GLU A 29 7.57 8.26 9.53
N GLY A 30 7.66 9.59 9.57
CA GLY A 30 8.48 10.36 8.65
C GLY A 30 9.94 10.40 9.10
N LEU A 31 10.87 10.33 8.16
CA LEU A 31 12.31 10.32 8.41
C LEU A 31 13.01 11.40 7.57
N CYS A 32 13.90 12.18 8.20
CA CYS A 32 14.83 13.05 7.48
C CYS A 32 15.95 12.22 6.83
N GLN A 33 16.66 12.79 5.85
CA GLN A 33 17.70 12.08 5.08
C GLN A 33 18.71 11.32 5.95
N LYS A 34 19.24 11.95 7.01
CA LYS A 34 20.19 11.30 7.93
C LYS A 34 19.56 10.13 8.68
N CYS A 35 18.31 10.27 9.11
CA CYS A 35 17.60 9.20 9.78
C CYS A 35 17.33 8.05 8.82
N THR A 36 16.98 8.34 7.57
CA THR A 36 16.80 7.33 6.51
C THR A 36 18.07 6.52 6.24
N GLU A 37 19.24 7.18 6.19
CA GLU A 37 20.51 6.48 6.00
C GLU A 37 20.76 5.46 7.12
N HIS A 38 20.61 5.89 8.38
CA HIS A 38 20.73 4.99 9.54
C HIS A 38 19.66 3.89 9.55
N HIS A 39 18.44 4.22 9.13
CA HIS A 39 17.32 3.28 9.02
C HIS A 39 17.61 2.16 8.03
N SER A 40 18.26 2.50 6.91
CA SER A 40 18.55 1.55 5.83
C SER A 40 19.64 0.52 6.20
N ILE A 41 20.55 0.88 7.10
CA ILE A 41 21.68 0.03 7.51
C ILE A 41 21.45 -0.72 8.83
N SER A 42 20.56 -0.21 9.69
CA SER A 42 20.27 -0.83 10.97
C SER A 42 19.60 -2.19 10.79
N LYS A 43 20.06 -3.22 11.52
CA LYS A 43 19.52 -4.59 11.41
C LYS A 43 18.01 -4.66 11.64
N ALA A 44 17.47 -3.82 12.51
CA ALA A 44 16.06 -3.83 12.88
C ALA A 44 15.14 -3.26 11.80
N THR A 45 15.66 -2.38 10.94
CA THR A 45 14.86 -1.58 10.00
C THR A 45 15.33 -1.74 8.55
N ARG A 46 16.43 -2.45 8.34
CA ARG A 46 16.97 -2.78 7.02
C ARG A 46 15.96 -3.62 6.26
N GLY A 47 15.50 -3.09 5.13
CA GLY A 47 14.49 -3.71 4.29
C GLY A 47 13.08 -3.15 4.46
N HIS A 48 12.86 -2.21 5.38
CA HIS A 48 11.59 -1.50 5.44
C HIS A 48 11.34 -0.71 4.15
N CYS A 49 10.09 -0.68 3.72
CA CYS A 49 9.65 0.07 2.56
C CYS A 49 9.60 1.56 2.92
N THR A 50 10.26 2.37 2.09
CA THR A 50 10.25 3.83 2.24
C THR A 50 9.83 4.49 0.94
N VAL A 51 9.09 5.59 1.06
CA VAL A 51 8.61 6.38 -0.08
C VAL A 51 8.90 7.85 0.20
N SER A 52 9.36 8.60 -0.81
CA SER A 52 9.60 10.03 -0.62
C SER A 52 8.29 10.75 -0.28
N ILE A 53 8.37 11.75 0.59
CA ILE A 53 7.18 12.52 0.99
C ILE A 53 6.49 13.15 -0.22
N ASP A 54 7.24 13.60 -1.22
CA ASP A 54 6.67 14.16 -2.46
C ASP A 54 5.87 13.15 -3.28
N LYS A 55 6.28 11.88 -3.28
CA LYS A 55 5.52 10.81 -3.93
C LYS A 55 4.33 10.41 -3.06
N TYR A 56 4.52 10.30 -1.76
CA TYR A 56 3.48 9.96 -0.80
C TYR A 56 2.29 10.94 -0.87
N LYS A 57 2.57 12.24 -0.92
CA LYS A 57 1.54 13.29 -1.06
C LYS A 57 0.73 13.24 -2.36
N LYS A 58 1.25 12.57 -3.39
CA LYS A 58 0.56 12.39 -4.69
C LYS A 58 -0.30 11.13 -4.72
N LEU A 59 -0.22 10.28 -3.70
CA LEU A 59 -1.06 9.08 -3.63
C LEU A 59 -2.52 9.48 -3.37
N PRO A 60 -3.48 8.81 -4.04
CA PRO A 60 -4.90 8.95 -3.73
C PRO A 60 -5.17 8.73 -2.22
N PRO A 61 -6.06 9.52 -1.60
CA PRO A 61 -6.43 9.33 -0.18
C PRO A 61 -6.88 7.90 0.13
N THR A 62 -7.57 7.25 -0.82
CA THR A 62 -8.02 5.86 -0.70
C THR A 62 -6.88 4.86 -0.49
N ILE A 63 -5.68 5.13 -1.03
CA ILE A 63 -4.48 4.31 -0.81
C ILE A 63 -3.88 4.59 0.57
N LEU A 64 -3.94 5.85 1.01
CA LEU A 64 -3.43 6.26 2.33
C LEU A 64 -4.32 5.76 3.49
N GLU A 65 -5.59 5.52 3.21
CA GLU A 65 -6.57 4.97 4.14
C GLU A 65 -6.50 3.44 4.29
N ILE A 66 -5.63 2.75 3.54
CA ILE A 66 -5.44 1.31 3.69
C ILE A 66 -4.76 1.05 5.04
N THR A 67 -5.56 0.68 6.04
CA THR A 67 -5.09 0.40 7.39
C THR A 67 -4.71 -1.07 7.55
N GLN A 68 -3.62 -1.33 8.29
CA GLN A 68 -3.29 -2.67 8.75
C GLN A 68 -4.07 -3.07 10.01
N THR A 69 -5.07 -2.29 10.39
CA THR A 69 -5.87 -2.46 11.60
C THR A 69 -7.34 -2.67 11.27
N CYS A 70 -7.96 -3.57 12.04
CA CYS A 70 -9.38 -3.85 12.02
C CYS A 70 -10.18 -2.63 12.47
N LYS A 71 -11.15 -2.21 11.66
CA LYS A 71 -12.01 -1.06 11.97
C LYS A 71 -12.93 -1.30 13.17
N CYS A 72 -13.39 -2.54 13.38
CA CYS A 72 -14.29 -2.88 14.49
C CYS A 72 -13.56 -2.92 15.84
N HIS A 73 -12.30 -3.35 15.84
CA HIS A 73 -11.58 -3.67 17.08
C HIS A 73 -10.31 -2.84 17.29
N SER A 74 -9.91 -2.02 16.32
CA SER A 74 -8.67 -1.23 16.32
C SER A 74 -7.40 -2.05 16.57
N GLU A 75 -7.43 -3.34 16.25
CA GLU A 75 -6.31 -4.27 16.39
C GLU A 75 -5.68 -4.61 15.03
N LYS A 76 -4.38 -4.88 14.99
CA LYS A 76 -3.71 -5.29 13.76
C LYS A 76 -4.31 -6.58 13.21
N PHE A 77 -4.43 -6.65 11.89
CA PHE A 77 -4.74 -7.90 11.21
C PHE A 77 -3.58 -8.88 11.38
N GLN A 78 -3.92 -10.13 11.73
CA GLN A 78 -2.94 -11.20 11.97
C GLN A 78 -3.36 -12.50 11.28
N ILE A 79 -4.63 -12.62 10.92
CA ILE A 79 -5.22 -13.84 10.40
C ILE A 79 -5.98 -13.49 9.14
N TYR A 80 -5.97 -14.37 8.16
CA TYR A 80 -6.78 -14.26 6.95
C TYR A 80 -7.83 -15.36 6.95
N CYS A 81 -9.08 -15.00 6.67
CA CYS A 81 -10.18 -15.96 6.58
C CYS A 81 -10.48 -16.24 5.11
N ASN A 82 -10.16 -17.44 4.65
CA ASN A 82 -10.41 -17.85 3.25
C ASN A 82 -11.91 -17.97 2.93
N LYS A 83 -12.74 -18.38 3.91
CA LYS A 83 -14.19 -18.50 3.73
C LYS A 83 -14.86 -17.17 3.33
N HIS A 84 -14.37 -16.06 3.88
CA HIS A 84 -14.93 -14.73 3.67
C HIS A 84 -14.00 -13.80 2.88
N ASP A 85 -12.85 -14.31 2.43
CA ASP A 85 -11.84 -13.58 1.65
C ASP A 85 -11.38 -12.27 2.31
N CYS A 86 -11.16 -12.28 3.63
CA CYS A 86 -10.91 -11.04 4.39
C CYS A 86 -9.87 -11.15 5.53
N PRO A 87 -9.08 -10.08 5.78
CA PRO A 87 -8.16 -10.04 6.92
C PRO A 87 -8.92 -9.82 8.23
N CYS A 88 -8.45 -10.50 9.28
CA CYS A 88 -9.07 -10.59 10.60
C CYS A 88 -8.06 -10.25 11.71
N CYS A 89 -8.52 -9.55 12.74
CA CYS A 89 -7.81 -9.48 14.02
C CYS A 89 -8.23 -10.66 14.91
N LYS A 90 -7.53 -10.87 16.03
CA LYS A 90 -7.82 -11.98 16.96
C LYS A 90 -9.24 -11.94 17.51
N LYS A 91 -9.79 -10.75 17.75
CA LYS A 91 -11.19 -10.58 18.20
C LYS A 91 -12.22 -10.97 17.15
N CYS A 92 -11.97 -10.67 15.88
CA CYS A 92 -12.86 -11.07 14.78
C CYS A 92 -13.05 -12.59 14.73
N ILE A 93 -12.01 -13.35 15.09
CA ILE A 93 -12.07 -14.82 15.11
C ILE A 93 -13.02 -15.33 16.19
N VAL A 94 -13.07 -14.69 17.34
CA VAL A 94 -13.95 -15.13 18.44
C VAL A 94 -15.40 -14.67 18.22
N ASP A 95 -15.59 -13.51 17.60
CA ASP A 95 -16.90 -12.88 17.45
C ASP A 95 -17.61 -13.33 16.17
N THR A 96 -17.07 -12.96 15.01
CA THR A 96 -17.76 -13.10 13.71
C THR A 96 -17.29 -14.33 12.92
N HIS A 97 -16.06 -14.79 13.16
CA HIS A 97 -15.43 -15.88 12.40
C HIS A 97 -15.21 -17.16 13.24
N ASN A 98 -15.96 -17.32 14.34
CA ASN A 98 -15.77 -18.44 15.28
C ASN A 98 -16.09 -19.83 14.69
N GLU A 99 -16.96 -19.89 13.70
CA GLU A 99 -17.28 -21.11 12.96
C GLU A 99 -16.42 -21.30 11.69
N CYS A 100 -15.53 -20.35 11.37
CA CYS A 100 -14.65 -20.46 10.23
C CYS A 100 -13.50 -21.42 10.55
N LYS A 101 -13.33 -22.46 9.71
CA LYS A 101 -12.29 -23.47 9.89
C LYS A 101 -11.02 -23.21 9.07
N ASP A 102 -11.16 -22.43 7.99
CA ASP A 102 -10.07 -22.11 7.08
C ASP A 102 -9.53 -20.71 7.40
N LEU A 103 -8.70 -20.68 8.44
CA LEU A 103 -8.04 -19.50 8.99
C LEU A 103 -6.53 -19.72 8.88
N ILE A 104 -5.84 -18.80 8.23
CA ILE A 104 -4.40 -18.88 7.99
C ILE A 104 -3.70 -17.62 8.50
N ASP A 105 -2.41 -17.73 8.81
CA ASP A 105 -1.62 -16.59 9.24
C ASP A 105 -1.49 -15.59 8.07
N ILE A 106 -1.72 -14.31 8.35
CA ILE A 106 -1.68 -13.28 7.32
C ILE A 106 -0.27 -13.13 6.73
N ASP A 107 0.79 -13.37 7.51
CA ASP A 107 2.16 -13.28 7.02
C ASP A 107 2.46 -14.40 6.01
N ASP A 108 1.85 -15.57 6.16
CA ASP A 108 2.00 -16.66 5.20
C ASP A 108 1.28 -16.37 3.89
N VAL A 109 0.08 -15.79 3.94
CA VAL A 109 -0.61 -15.26 2.74
C VAL A 109 0.25 -14.22 2.05
N LEU A 110 0.78 -13.25 2.81
CA LEU A 110 1.60 -12.18 2.25
C LEU A 110 2.89 -12.72 1.61
N LYS A 111 3.51 -13.77 2.17
CA LYS A 111 4.67 -14.42 1.55
C LYS A 111 4.31 -15.02 0.21
N GLU A 112 3.21 -15.76 0.12
CA GLU A 112 2.73 -16.38 -1.12
C GLU A 112 2.42 -15.33 -2.18
N VAL A 113 1.69 -14.27 -1.80
CA VAL A 113 1.35 -13.19 -2.73
C VAL A 113 2.62 -12.47 -3.22
N LYS A 114 3.59 -12.22 -2.33
CA LYS A 114 4.87 -11.59 -2.69
C LYS A 114 5.76 -12.45 -3.58
N SER A 115 5.70 -13.77 -3.45
CA SER A 115 6.46 -14.70 -4.31
C SER A 115 5.72 -15.04 -5.61
N SER A 116 4.43 -14.75 -5.69
CA SER A 116 3.64 -14.89 -6.92
C SER A 116 3.93 -13.77 -7.93
N ASN A 117 3.64 -14.04 -9.20
CA ASN A 117 3.66 -13.02 -10.26
C ASN A 117 2.36 -12.19 -10.32
N ALA A 118 1.43 -12.37 -9.37
CA ALA A 118 0.09 -11.78 -9.45
C ALA A 118 0.11 -10.25 -9.60
N PHE A 119 0.99 -9.56 -8.86
CA PHE A 119 1.13 -8.11 -9.00
C PHE A 119 1.70 -7.69 -10.36
N VAL A 120 2.71 -8.40 -10.86
CA VAL A 120 3.32 -8.15 -12.18
C VAL A 120 2.29 -8.37 -13.29
N ASP A 121 1.48 -9.43 -13.17
CA ASP A 121 0.43 -9.75 -14.14
C ASP A 121 -0.66 -8.67 -14.13
N ILE A 122 -1.06 -8.19 -12.95
CA ILE A 122 -2.02 -7.07 -12.83
C ILE A 122 -1.46 -5.79 -13.45
N GLU A 123 -0.19 -5.45 -13.19
CA GLU A 123 0.46 -4.28 -13.78
C GLU A 123 0.51 -4.39 -15.31
N CYS A 124 0.93 -5.54 -15.83
CA CYS A 124 0.93 -5.83 -17.27
C CYS A 124 -0.47 -5.65 -17.87
N ASN A 125 -1.48 -6.27 -17.28
CA ASN A 125 -2.87 -6.20 -17.75
C ASN A 125 -3.39 -4.75 -17.75
N LEU A 126 -3.09 -3.96 -16.72
CA LEU A 126 -3.48 -2.54 -16.66
C LEU A 126 -2.79 -1.71 -17.76
N THR A 127 -1.52 -1.97 -18.05
CA THR A 127 -0.82 -1.30 -19.15
C THR A 127 -1.42 -1.66 -20.51
N GLU A 128 -1.72 -2.93 -20.74
CA GLU A 128 -2.31 -3.41 -21.99
C GLU A 128 -3.70 -2.79 -22.21
N ILE A 129 -4.56 -2.79 -21.19
CA ILE A 129 -5.88 -2.16 -21.24
C ILE A 129 -5.75 -0.66 -21.57
N SER A 130 -4.80 0.04 -20.95
CA SER A 130 -4.54 1.46 -21.20
C SER A 130 -4.13 1.71 -22.66
N GLU A 131 -3.27 0.87 -23.23
CA GLU A 131 -2.88 0.95 -24.63
C GLU A 131 -4.05 0.65 -25.58
N ASN A 132 -4.81 -0.39 -25.30
CA ASN A 132 -5.96 -0.79 -26.11
C ASN A 132 -7.02 0.32 -26.14
N ILE A 133 -7.30 0.97 -25.00
CA ILE A 133 -8.19 2.14 -24.94
C ILE A 133 -7.66 3.30 -25.80
N LYS A 134 -6.34 3.58 -25.77
CA LYS A 134 -5.73 4.61 -26.63
C LYS A 134 -5.90 4.29 -28.12
N ARG A 135 -5.68 3.03 -28.51
CA ARG A 135 -5.86 2.54 -29.89
C ARG A 135 -7.31 2.70 -30.36
N ILE A 136 -8.28 2.27 -29.54
CA ILE A 136 -9.72 2.41 -29.84
C ILE A 136 -10.09 3.89 -30.04
N ARG A 137 -9.63 4.78 -29.15
CA ARG A 137 -9.88 6.23 -29.27
C ARG A 137 -9.29 6.82 -30.56
N LYS A 138 -8.09 6.39 -30.97
CA LYS A 138 -7.45 6.83 -32.22
C LYS A 138 -8.24 6.36 -33.44
N ASN A 139 -8.70 5.10 -33.45
CA ASN A 139 -9.48 4.54 -34.55
C ASN A 139 -10.84 5.24 -34.69
N LYS A 140 -11.55 5.50 -33.58
CA LYS A 140 -12.81 6.26 -33.60
C LYS A 140 -12.66 7.68 -34.16
N ARG A 141 -11.53 8.35 -33.92
CA ARG A 141 -11.24 9.68 -34.50
C ARG A 141 -11.01 9.61 -36.01
N LYS A 142 -10.33 8.57 -36.51
CA LYS A 142 -10.12 8.37 -37.96
C LYS A 142 -11.43 8.12 -38.71
N CYS A 143 -12.33 7.30 -38.16
CA CYS A 143 -13.64 7.04 -38.78
C CYS A 143 -14.54 8.29 -38.86
N ARG A 144 -14.42 9.24 -37.92
CA ARG A 144 -15.17 10.52 -37.98
C ARG A 144 -14.70 11.49 -39.06
N VAL A 145 -13.44 11.39 -39.50
CA VAL A 145 -12.89 12.25 -40.56
C VAL A 145 -13.19 11.68 -41.95
N GLY A 146 -13.32 10.35 -42.07
CA GLY A 146 -13.70 9.69 -43.33
C GLY A 146 -15.14 9.92 -43.77
N ASN A 147 -16.07 10.18 -42.85
CA ASN A 147 -17.51 10.37 -43.14
C ASN A 147 -17.92 11.83 -43.44
N LYS A 148 -16.98 12.74 -43.75
CA LYS A 148 -17.28 14.14 -44.09
C LYS A 148 -17.05 14.52 -45.56
N ASN A 149 -16.70 13.54 -46.40
CA ASN A 149 -16.43 13.74 -47.83
C ASN A 149 -17.36 12.87 -48.68
N ASP A 150 -18.67 12.95 -48.46
CA ASP A 150 -19.71 12.52 -49.41
C ASP A 150 -20.85 13.55 -49.38
#